data_AF-A0A285TPG1-F1
#
_entry.id   AF-A0A285TPG1-F1
#
_cell.length_a   1.000
_cell.length_b   1.000
_cell.length_c   1.000
_cell.angle_alpha   90.00
_cell.angle_beta   90.00
_cell.angle_gamma   90.00
#
_symmetry.space_group_name_H-M   'P 1'
#
loop_
_entity.id
_entity.type
_entity.pdbx_description
1 polymer ?
#
loop_
_entity_poly.entity_id
_entity_poly.type
_entity_poly.pdbx_seq_one_letter_code
_entity_poly.pdbx_strand_id
1 'polypeptide(L)'
;MDYKKISDTILLDYKTLKISLYEECKPLFKNYPTLLDLWERDAYTTSNLEAERQAPDHLLSDSFTALYKLFTESLFHNYKLTKRLIKFAVENYRDTIIESQMEHIESLIISSDEGNHLKILEATDREFIYTNTGTEYHLMRDIVTKKTDFSEKGTGYLGADLIDNQGLLHGFAELRPVPLIPSEETNEQAYWLDLVENTLSSLDELTADIFDLISYLWMSSEKDDEGFIEFHSDDALMLRYFDKSIAPKEIKFKERERFNIMRRVAALTSVWVALTEGSERVKLINTKDFEKDKLYNFQDFKRMFEVGSVRIAFDKKTNQPKGIYSLQIKPSSLLQPYLDGTRSSLGVLDLKVFQYNHFKQREHKRLTRYLSRQFKIRSIRNTLQQPFKISTLLKEMNFASRLNGIQIRDRFEEVLDDLMRDDVIERWYYNEDIDESRVGTRGWVKNYWGNITVTIMPPSEVIDENKRLRIGKSLPRPIPSMTNHKMDEPIVQDADFIDIKEVPVSAGNSKQETFVFDIPVETTIELSPEIMKQRIDYLGYSVRKAADEIGISHSTLSRYINKQTKRQNKDNDHKMTHWLMMKS
;
A
#
# COMPACT_ATOMS: atom_id res chain seq x y z
N MET A 1 47.19 -2.37 11.91
CA MET A 1 48.33 -1.67 12.54
C MET A 1 47.78 -1.03 13.80
N ASP A 2 48.45 -1.14 14.95
CA ASP A 2 47.87 -0.70 16.23
C ASP A 2 48.03 0.82 16.41
N TYR A 3 46.91 1.53 16.49
CA TYR A 3 46.84 3.00 16.65
C TYR A 3 47.65 3.50 17.84
N LYS A 4 47.69 2.72 18.94
CA LYS A 4 48.41 3.08 20.16
C LYS A 4 49.93 3.11 19.98
N LYS A 5 50.45 2.50 18.92
CA LYS A 5 51.88 2.48 18.61
C LYS A 5 52.34 3.65 17.73
N ILE A 6 51.41 4.46 17.24
CA ILE A 6 51.73 5.65 16.44
C ILE A 6 52.08 6.80 17.38
N SER A 7 53.29 7.35 17.21
CA SER A 7 53.79 8.48 18.00
C SER A 7 53.06 9.79 17.67
N ASP A 8 52.81 10.61 18.69
CA ASP A 8 52.11 11.88 18.56
C ASP A 8 52.91 12.94 17.77
N THR A 9 54.24 12.82 17.73
CA THR A 9 55.16 13.84 17.18
C THR A 9 55.81 13.47 15.85
N ILE A 10 55.68 12.21 15.41
CA ILE A 10 56.28 11.75 14.16
C ILE A 10 55.36 12.11 12.99
N LEU A 11 55.97 12.47 11.86
CA LEU A 11 55.28 12.70 10.60
C LEU A 11 54.59 11.43 10.14
N LEU A 12 53.29 11.53 9.85
CA LEU A 12 52.48 10.40 9.43
C LEU A 12 52.71 10.11 7.95
N ASP A 13 52.97 8.84 7.62
CA ASP A 13 52.85 8.33 6.26
C ASP A 13 51.37 8.16 5.90
N TYR A 14 51.05 7.90 4.63
CA TYR A 14 49.64 7.82 4.19
C TYR A 14 48.84 6.78 5.00
N LYS A 15 49.42 5.62 5.30
CA LYS A 15 48.75 4.54 6.02
C LYS A 15 48.47 4.90 7.49
N THR A 16 49.45 5.46 8.18
CA THR A 16 49.32 5.91 9.57
C THR A 16 48.43 7.15 9.69
N LEU A 17 48.38 7.98 8.66
CA LEU A 17 47.48 9.13 8.56
C LEU A 17 46.01 8.69 8.51
N LYS A 18 45.65 7.73 7.65
CA LYS A 18 44.27 7.20 7.57
C LYS A 18 43.79 6.67 8.93
N ILE A 19 44.61 5.84 9.57
CA ILE A 19 44.30 5.27 10.89
C ILE A 19 44.15 6.37 11.94
N SER A 20 45.01 7.38 11.92
CA SER A 20 44.95 8.49 12.89
C SER A 20 43.74 9.39 12.67
N LEU A 21 43.32 9.63 11.43
CA LEU A 21 42.10 10.38 11.11
C LEU A 21 40.85 9.65 11.62
N TYR A 22 40.74 8.35 11.37
CA TYR A 22 39.61 7.54 11.87
C TYR A 22 39.53 7.55 13.40
N GLU A 23 40.62 7.19 14.07
CA GLU A 23 40.61 7.00 15.53
C GLU A 23 40.37 8.31 16.30
N GLU A 24 40.92 9.43 15.82
CA GLU A 24 40.71 10.73 16.47
C GLU A 24 39.36 11.36 16.12
N CYS A 25 38.79 11.11 14.93
CA CYS A 25 37.46 11.63 14.57
C CYS A 25 36.31 10.75 15.06
N LYS A 26 36.55 9.45 15.31
CA LYS A 26 35.55 8.47 15.78
C LYS A 26 34.67 8.96 16.95
N PRO A 27 35.19 9.65 17.98
CA PRO A 27 34.37 10.16 19.08
C PRO A 27 33.30 11.18 18.64
N LEU A 28 33.54 11.92 17.55
CA LEU A 28 32.61 12.94 17.05
C LEU A 28 31.37 12.32 16.38
N PHE A 29 31.49 11.10 15.85
CA PHE A 29 30.45 10.45 15.04
C PHE A 29 29.88 9.17 15.68
N LYS A 30 29.95 9.04 17.01
CA LYS A 30 29.39 7.88 17.75
C LYS A 30 27.92 7.59 17.47
N ASN A 31 27.15 8.62 17.09
CA ASN A 31 25.73 8.49 16.76
C ASN A 31 25.47 7.99 15.33
N TYR A 32 26.52 7.73 14.53
CA TYR A 32 26.44 7.31 13.14
C TYR A 32 27.27 6.02 12.90
N PRO A 33 26.84 4.86 13.41
CA PRO A 33 27.61 3.62 13.37
C PRO A 33 27.96 3.16 11.95
N THR A 34 27.04 3.30 10.99
CA THR A 34 27.26 2.91 9.59
C THR A 34 28.38 3.71 8.92
N LEU A 35 28.51 5.00 9.24
CA LEU A 35 29.62 5.83 8.77
C LEU A 35 30.94 5.35 9.40
N LEU A 36 30.93 5.02 10.70
CA LEU A 36 32.11 4.54 11.41
C LEU A 36 32.59 3.19 10.88
N ASP A 37 31.69 2.26 10.54
CA ASP A 37 32.06 0.96 9.96
C ASP A 37 32.70 1.13 8.58
N LEU A 38 32.15 2.04 7.76
CA LEU A 38 32.70 2.38 6.45
C LEU A 38 34.10 2.98 6.58
N TRP A 39 34.26 3.95 7.50
CA TRP A 39 35.53 4.61 7.77
C TRP A 39 36.56 3.66 8.39
N GLU A 40 36.14 2.72 9.22
CA GLU A 40 37.03 1.71 9.79
C GLU A 40 37.61 0.83 8.69
N ARG A 41 36.75 0.33 7.79
CA ARG A 41 37.21 -0.42 6.63
C ARG A 41 38.18 0.39 5.81
N ASP A 42 37.81 1.63 5.46
CA ASP A 42 38.64 2.49 4.63
C ASP A 42 39.96 2.84 5.32
N ALA A 43 39.99 3.06 6.63
CA ALA A 43 41.20 3.44 7.35
C ALA A 43 42.20 2.28 7.48
N TYR A 44 41.72 1.06 7.74
CA TYR A 44 42.57 -0.11 7.97
C TYR A 44 42.91 -0.89 6.70
N THR A 45 42.20 -0.64 5.59
CA THR A 45 42.56 -1.16 4.27
C THR A 45 43.33 -0.11 3.47
N THR A 46 44.40 -0.54 2.79
CA THR A 46 45.17 0.33 1.89
C THR A 46 45.44 -0.48 0.65
N SER A 47 44.93 -0.02 -0.50
CA SER A 47 45.18 -0.67 -1.78
C SER A 47 46.63 -0.46 -2.23
N ASN A 48 47.09 -1.29 -3.17
CA ASN A 48 48.44 -1.14 -3.74
C ASN A 48 48.62 0.21 -4.46
N LEU A 49 47.57 0.70 -5.12
CA LEU A 49 47.55 2.00 -5.81
C LEU A 49 47.69 3.17 -4.83
N GLU A 50 46.98 3.12 -3.70
CA GLU A 50 47.11 4.11 -2.63
C GLU A 50 48.51 4.10 -2.00
N ALA A 51 49.09 2.92 -1.79
CA ALA A 51 50.41 2.78 -1.20
C ALA A 51 51.51 3.37 -2.12
N GLU A 52 51.39 3.18 -3.43
CA GLU A 52 52.30 3.76 -4.42
C GLU A 52 52.13 5.28 -4.56
N ARG A 53 50.90 5.78 -4.56
CA ARG A 53 50.61 7.21 -4.77
C ARG A 53 50.66 8.06 -3.51
N GLN A 54 50.63 7.44 -2.33
CA GLN A 54 50.51 8.12 -1.03
C GLN A 54 49.30 9.09 -0.98
N ALA A 55 48.22 8.75 -1.68
CA ALA A 55 47.03 9.58 -1.84
C ALA A 55 45.76 8.72 -1.97
N PRO A 56 44.56 9.29 -1.71
CA PRO A 56 43.29 8.60 -1.87
C PRO A 56 43.09 8.06 -3.29
N ASP A 57 42.60 6.84 -3.39
CA ASP A 57 42.20 6.22 -4.65
C ASP A 57 40.67 6.24 -4.80
N HIS A 58 40.17 6.02 -6.02
CA HIS A 58 38.75 5.98 -6.36
C HIS A 58 37.95 4.89 -5.62
N LEU A 59 38.63 3.98 -4.93
CA LEU A 59 38.02 2.90 -4.12
C LEU A 59 37.69 3.32 -2.69
N LEU A 60 38.14 4.50 -2.23
CA LEU A 60 37.75 5.04 -0.93
C LEU A 60 36.33 5.58 -0.97
N SER A 61 35.64 5.53 0.16
CA SER A 61 34.37 6.25 0.28
C SER A 61 34.57 7.76 0.08
N ASP A 62 33.57 8.39 -0.54
CA ASP A 62 33.56 9.83 -0.76
C ASP A 62 33.65 10.60 0.57
N SER A 63 33.01 10.08 1.63
CA SER A 63 33.05 10.68 2.97
C SER A 63 34.43 10.62 3.60
N PHE A 64 35.12 9.48 3.53
CA PHE A 64 36.48 9.37 4.06
C PHE A 64 37.48 10.17 3.21
N THR A 65 37.25 10.25 1.90
CA THR A 65 38.04 11.11 0.99
C THR A 65 37.85 12.58 1.32
N ALA A 66 36.62 13.02 1.60
CA ALA A 66 36.31 14.38 2.03
C ALA A 66 36.97 14.70 3.37
N LEU A 67 36.93 13.77 4.34
CA LEU A 67 37.63 13.91 5.62
C LEU A 67 39.15 14.06 5.41
N TYR A 68 39.74 13.22 4.57
CA TYR A 68 41.17 13.30 4.25
C TYR A 68 41.54 14.65 3.65
N LYS A 69 40.78 15.13 2.66
CA LYS A 69 40.99 16.43 2.00
C LYS A 69 40.77 17.60 2.96
N LEU A 70 39.79 17.51 3.86
CA LEU A 70 39.58 18.53 4.88
C LEU A 70 40.85 18.74 5.72
N PHE A 71 41.50 17.66 6.17
CA PHE A 71 42.71 17.77 6.98
C PHE A 71 43.95 18.15 6.17
N THR A 72 44.12 17.61 4.97
CA THR A 72 45.34 17.79 4.16
C THR A 72 45.33 19.04 3.28
N GLU A 73 44.18 19.37 2.69
CA GLU A 73 44.05 20.45 1.71
C GLU A 73 43.46 21.73 2.31
N SER A 74 42.62 21.63 3.36
CA SER A 74 41.93 22.78 3.97
C SER A 74 42.56 23.21 5.30
N LEU A 75 42.46 22.41 6.36
CA LEU A 75 42.88 22.79 7.72
C LEU A 75 44.39 22.95 7.87
N PHE A 76 45.18 22.11 7.18
CA PHE A 76 46.63 22.10 7.29
C PHE A 76 47.32 22.13 5.92
N HIS A 77 46.81 22.97 5.02
CA HIS A 77 47.42 23.19 3.71
C HIS A 77 48.93 23.48 3.84
N ASN A 78 49.78 22.71 3.16
CA ASN A 78 51.25 22.77 3.18
C ASN A 78 51.98 22.28 4.46
N TYR A 79 51.28 21.72 5.45
CA TYR A 79 51.91 21.10 6.62
C TYR A 79 51.91 19.58 6.52
N LYS A 80 53.02 18.96 6.93
CA LYS A 80 53.06 17.50 7.12
C LYS A 80 52.37 17.16 8.43
N LEU A 81 51.35 16.31 8.36
CA LEU A 81 50.49 15.99 9.49
C LEU A 81 51.19 15.09 10.52
N THR A 82 50.92 15.39 11.80
CA THR A 82 51.26 14.55 12.95
C THR A 82 49.97 14.23 13.69
N LYS A 83 49.97 13.14 14.47
CA LYS A 83 48.80 12.78 15.28
C LYS A 83 48.41 13.88 16.27
N ARG A 84 49.39 14.64 16.80
CA ARG A 84 49.13 15.81 17.63
C ARG A 84 48.36 16.92 16.91
N LEU A 85 48.66 17.18 15.63
CA LEU A 85 47.94 18.17 14.83
C LEU A 85 46.50 17.73 14.55
N ILE A 86 46.29 16.43 14.32
CA ILE A 86 44.95 15.87 14.11
C ILE A 86 44.10 16.03 15.39
N LYS A 87 44.64 15.65 16.56
CA LYS A 87 44.00 15.87 17.87
C LYS A 87 43.61 17.33 18.08
N PHE A 88 44.56 18.24 17.83
CA PHE A 88 44.32 19.66 17.95
C PHE A 88 43.16 20.13 17.05
N ALA A 89 43.09 19.63 15.81
CA ALA A 89 42.01 20.00 14.91
C ALA A 89 40.65 19.42 15.32
N VAL A 90 40.61 18.17 15.81
CA VAL A 90 39.38 17.57 16.35
C VAL A 90 38.83 18.36 17.53
N GLU A 91 39.71 18.86 18.40
CA GLU A 91 39.32 19.68 19.57
C GLU A 91 38.84 21.08 19.18
N ASN A 92 39.51 21.74 18.22
CA ASN A 92 39.27 23.17 17.92
C ASN A 92 38.37 23.43 16.71
N TYR A 93 38.22 22.48 15.79
CA TYR A 93 37.41 22.60 14.56
C TYR A 93 36.28 21.57 14.51
N ARG A 94 35.79 21.13 15.67
CA ARG A 94 34.75 20.11 15.80
C ARG A 94 33.56 20.36 14.88
N ASP A 95 33.01 21.58 14.92
CA ASP A 95 31.79 21.91 14.18
C ASP A 95 32.04 21.87 12.66
N THR A 96 33.18 22.37 12.19
CA THR A 96 33.58 22.32 10.78
C THR A 96 33.78 20.88 10.28
N ILE A 97 34.38 20.02 11.11
CA ILE A 97 34.55 18.61 10.79
C ILE A 97 33.18 17.93 10.67
N ILE A 98 32.27 18.17 11.62
CA ILE A 98 30.91 17.62 11.57
C ILE A 98 30.18 18.12 10.31
N GLU A 99 30.17 19.43 10.05
CA GLU A 99 29.47 20.06 8.93
C GLU A 99 29.96 19.52 7.58
N SER A 100 31.26 19.33 7.42
CA SER A 100 31.85 18.75 6.19
C SER A 100 31.35 17.35 5.86
N GLN A 101 30.87 16.60 6.85
CA GLN A 101 30.42 15.22 6.69
C GLN A 101 28.90 15.10 6.65
N MET A 102 28.16 16.18 6.91
CA MET A 102 26.70 16.13 6.97
C MET A 102 26.08 15.71 5.64
N GLU A 103 26.57 16.21 4.50
CA GLU A 103 26.06 15.82 3.18
C GLU A 103 26.23 14.32 2.91
N HIS A 104 27.35 13.75 3.33
CA HIS A 104 27.63 12.31 3.19
C HIS A 104 26.84 11.46 4.19
N ILE A 105 26.58 11.98 5.39
CA ILE A 105 25.71 11.34 6.38
C ILE A 105 24.27 11.32 5.86
N GLU A 106 23.79 12.43 5.30
CA GLU A 106 22.49 12.52 4.64
C GLU A 106 22.40 11.53 3.46
N SER A 107 23.44 11.42 2.63
CA SER A 107 23.45 10.44 1.54
C SER A 107 23.48 8.99 2.02
N LEU A 108 24.21 8.69 3.10
CA LEU A 108 24.24 7.36 3.71
C LEU A 108 22.89 7.00 4.35
N ILE A 109 22.23 7.97 4.98
CA ILE A 109 20.86 7.81 5.51
C ILE A 109 19.90 7.54 4.36
N ILE A 110 19.99 8.28 3.26
CA ILE A 110 19.20 8.03 2.05
C ILE A 110 19.49 6.64 1.47
N SER A 111 20.75 6.19 1.45
CA SER A 111 21.12 4.86 0.94
C SER A 111 20.62 3.70 1.82
N SER A 112 20.45 3.90 3.13
CA SER A 112 19.75 2.93 3.99
C SER A 112 18.23 2.90 3.74
N ASP A 113 17.67 3.99 3.21
CA ASP A 113 16.27 4.12 2.78
C ASP A 113 16.03 3.53 1.36
N GLU A 114 17.08 3.29 0.57
CA GLU A 114 16.98 2.84 -0.83
C GLU A 114 16.38 1.44 -0.98
N GLY A 115 16.51 0.56 0.04
CA GLY A 115 15.96 -0.80 -0.01
C GLY A 115 14.44 -0.83 -0.10
N ASN A 116 13.74 -0.09 0.77
CA ASN A 116 12.29 0.04 0.72
C ASN A 116 11.84 0.88 -0.47
N HIS A 117 12.57 1.96 -0.77
CA HIS A 117 12.27 2.82 -1.91
C HIS A 117 12.25 2.02 -3.23
N LEU A 118 13.22 1.12 -3.42
CA LEU A 118 13.24 0.24 -4.60
C LEU A 118 12.02 -0.69 -4.64
N LYS A 119 11.56 -1.23 -3.51
CA LYS A 119 10.34 -2.06 -3.45
C LYS A 119 9.08 -1.27 -3.76
N ILE A 120 9.03 -0.02 -3.33
CA ILE A 120 7.93 0.90 -3.67
C ILE A 120 7.93 1.20 -5.16
N LEU A 121 9.10 1.46 -5.77
CA LEU A 121 9.22 1.66 -7.21
C LEU A 121 8.82 0.40 -7.99
N GLU A 122 9.30 -0.78 -7.58
CA GLU A 122 8.89 -2.06 -8.18
C GLU A 122 7.37 -2.28 -8.11
N ALA A 123 6.75 -2.01 -6.97
CA ALA A 123 5.30 -2.11 -6.79
C ALA A 123 4.55 -1.14 -7.70
N THR A 124 5.15 0.02 -7.91
CA THR A 124 4.54 1.09 -8.70
C THR A 124 4.65 0.86 -10.20
N ASP A 125 5.77 0.30 -10.66
CA ASP A 125 5.93 -0.15 -12.05
C ASP A 125 4.95 -1.27 -12.40
N ARG A 126 4.65 -2.15 -11.42
CA ARG A 126 3.67 -3.23 -11.57
C ARG A 126 2.23 -2.80 -11.35
N GLU A 127 1.99 -1.62 -10.77
CA GLU A 127 0.68 -1.10 -10.36
C GLU A 127 -0.09 -1.98 -9.33
N PHE A 128 0.61 -2.86 -8.63
CA PHE A 128 0.03 -3.66 -7.54
C PHE A 128 1.05 -4.11 -6.50
N ILE A 129 0.56 -4.48 -5.32
CA ILE A 129 1.32 -5.15 -4.25
C ILE A 129 0.76 -6.55 -3.96
N TYR A 130 1.56 -7.37 -3.28
CA TYR A 130 1.11 -8.67 -2.80
C TYR A 130 0.56 -8.54 -1.38
N THR A 131 -0.61 -9.14 -1.14
CA THR A 131 -1.28 -9.17 0.17
C THR A 131 -1.85 -10.54 0.45
N ASN A 132 -2.09 -10.86 1.72
CA ASN A 132 -2.74 -12.11 2.10
C ASN A 132 -4.27 -12.00 1.91
N THR A 133 -4.88 -13.08 1.44
CA THR A 133 -6.32 -13.16 1.11
C THR A 133 -7.13 -14.05 2.08
N GLY A 134 -6.50 -14.51 3.16
CA GLY A 134 -7.11 -15.26 4.25
C GLY A 134 -8.21 -14.46 4.96
N THR A 135 -9.15 -15.17 5.56
CA THR A 135 -10.33 -14.56 6.18
C THR A 135 -9.94 -13.76 7.42
N GLU A 136 -9.15 -14.34 8.30
CA GLU A 136 -8.71 -13.74 9.57
C GLU A 136 -7.85 -12.51 9.30
N TYR A 137 -6.92 -12.60 8.33
CA TYR A 137 -6.14 -11.45 7.87
C TYR A 137 -7.01 -10.31 7.34
N HIS A 138 -8.02 -10.64 6.52
CA HIS A 138 -8.99 -9.67 6.04
C HIS A 138 -9.74 -9.00 7.19
N LEU A 139 -10.19 -9.76 8.20
CA LEU A 139 -10.91 -9.24 9.35
C LEU A 139 -10.02 -8.32 10.21
N MET A 140 -8.76 -8.70 10.44
CA MET A 140 -7.78 -7.88 11.14
C MET A 140 -7.45 -6.57 10.38
N ARG A 141 -7.42 -6.61 9.04
CA ARG A 141 -7.30 -5.39 8.24
C ARG A 141 -8.56 -4.53 8.26
N ASP A 142 -9.73 -5.15 8.22
CA ASP A 142 -11.00 -4.44 8.14
C ASP A 142 -11.35 -3.75 9.46
N ILE A 143 -11.04 -4.38 10.60
CA ILE A 143 -11.36 -3.82 11.92
C ILE A 143 -10.67 -2.47 12.19
N VAL A 144 -9.48 -2.24 11.62
CA VAL A 144 -8.78 -0.95 11.77
C VAL A 144 -9.44 0.20 11.00
N THR A 145 -10.42 -0.09 10.14
CA THR A 145 -11.25 0.93 9.46
C THR A 145 -12.58 1.22 10.16
N LYS A 146 -12.96 0.39 11.14
CA LYS A 146 -14.28 0.40 11.77
C LYS A 146 -14.23 0.90 13.20
N LYS A 147 -13.83 2.17 13.36
CA LYS A 147 -13.82 2.88 14.64
C LYS A 147 -15.14 2.72 15.43
N THR A 148 -16.27 2.71 14.75
CA THR A 148 -17.61 2.63 15.36
C THR A 148 -17.93 1.29 16.00
N ASP A 149 -17.19 0.25 15.66
CA ASP A 149 -17.47 -1.12 16.13
C ASP A 149 -16.82 -1.38 17.49
N PHE A 150 -15.91 -0.49 17.92
CA PHE A 150 -15.29 -0.52 19.23
C PHE A 150 -16.20 0.12 20.28
N SER A 151 -16.59 -0.68 21.27
CA SER A 151 -17.41 -0.25 22.41
C SER A 151 -16.77 -0.67 23.73
N GLU A 152 -17.10 0.01 24.83
CA GLU A 152 -16.66 -0.40 26.17
C GLU A 152 -17.10 -1.84 26.46
N LYS A 153 -16.12 -2.70 26.68
CA LYS A 153 -16.34 -4.06 27.19
C LYS A 153 -15.93 -4.11 28.66
N GLY A 154 -16.42 -5.10 29.40
CA GLY A 154 -16.16 -5.25 30.84
C GLY A 154 -14.68 -5.40 31.25
N THR A 155 -13.74 -5.38 30.30
CA THR A 155 -12.29 -5.40 30.49
C THR A 155 -11.68 -4.01 30.76
N GLY A 156 -12.47 -2.94 30.66
CA GLY A 156 -12.00 -1.55 30.81
C GLY A 156 -11.34 -0.98 29.55
N TYR A 157 -11.20 -1.79 28.49
CA TYR A 157 -10.76 -1.37 27.16
C TYR A 157 -11.93 -1.38 26.18
N LEU A 158 -11.79 -0.61 25.10
CA LEU A 158 -12.73 -0.67 23.98
C LEU A 158 -12.45 -1.93 23.16
N GLY A 159 -13.49 -2.72 22.89
CA GLY A 159 -13.35 -3.95 22.13
C GLY A 159 -14.41 -4.10 21.04
N ALA A 160 -14.08 -4.90 20.02
CA ALA A 160 -14.91 -5.19 18.87
C ALA A 160 -14.83 -6.68 18.49
N ASP A 161 -15.88 -7.19 17.84
CA ASP A 161 -15.94 -8.60 17.42
C ASP A 161 -15.46 -8.74 15.97
N LEU A 162 -14.63 -9.74 15.70
CA LEU A 162 -14.18 -10.09 14.35
C LEU A 162 -15.17 -11.07 13.74
N ILE A 163 -16.17 -10.54 13.04
CA ILE A 163 -17.27 -11.32 12.45
C ILE A 163 -17.16 -11.28 10.93
N ASP A 164 -17.25 -12.46 10.30
CA ASP A 164 -17.24 -12.54 8.84
C ASP A 164 -18.60 -12.22 8.19
N ASN A 165 -18.67 -12.40 6.87
CA ASN A 165 -19.90 -12.14 6.12
C ASN A 165 -21.02 -13.16 6.31
N GLN A 166 -20.71 -14.31 6.87
CA GLN A 166 -21.67 -15.36 7.21
C GLN A 166 -22.17 -15.20 8.64
N GLY A 167 -21.58 -14.30 9.43
CA GLY A 167 -21.93 -14.08 10.83
C GLY A 167 -21.14 -14.98 11.78
N LEU A 168 -20.10 -15.67 11.30
CA LEU A 168 -19.22 -16.47 12.13
C LEU A 168 -18.24 -15.56 12.88
N LEU A 169 -18.07 -15.82 14.17
CA LEU A 169 -17.11 -15.14 15.04
C LEU A 169 -15.73 -15.80 14.91
N HIS A 170 -14.73 -15.02 14.52
CA HIS A 170 -13.33 -15.47 14.34
C HIS A 170 -12.39 -15.01 15.46
N GLY A 171 -12.80 -14.01 16.24
CA GLY A 171 -12.00 -13.47 17.32
C GLY A 171 -12.51 -12.15 17.85
N PHE A 172 -11.69 -11.51 18.68
CA PHE A 172 -11.97 -10.25 19.33
C PHE A 172 -10.79 -9.30 19.15
N ALA A 173 -11.07 -8.02 18.93
CA ALA A 173 -10.07 -6.97 18.93
C ALA A 173 -10.28 -6.06 20.17
N GLU A 174 -9.19 -5.60 20.76
CA GLU A 174 -9.16 -4.61 21.84
C GLU A 174 -8.18 -3.49 21.53
N LEU A 175 -8.55 -2.27 21.90
CA LEU A 175 -7.65 -1.13 21.86
C LEU A 175 -6.97 -1.00 23.21
N ARG A 176 -5.70 -1.38 23.25
CA ARG A 176 -4.85 -1.20 24.43
C ARG A 176 -3.73 -0.25 24.04
N PRO A 177 -3.75 0.97 24.55
CA PRO A 177 -2.71 1.94 24.27
C PRO A 177 -1.33 1.40 24.61
N VAL A 178 -0.39 1.54 23.68
CA VAL A 178 1.00 1.19 23.89
C VAL A 178 1.84 2.41 23.54
N PRO A 179 2.67 2.92 24.45
CA PRO A 179 3.61 3.96 24.11
C PRO A 179 4.68 3.38 23.16
N LEU A 180 4.91 4.02 22.02
CA LEU A 180 5.94 3.65 21.06
C LEU A 180 7.36 3.92 21.59
N ILE A 181 7.47 4.76 22.62
CA ILE A 181 8.70 5.07 23.34
C ILE A 181 8.55 4.60 24.78
N PRO A 182 9.49 3.83 25.35
CA PRO A 182 9.54 3.60 26.78
C PRO A 182 9.95 4.90 27.48
N SER A 183 9.02 5.60 28.13
CA SER A 183 9.32 6.83 28.89
C SER A 183 9.45 6.53 30.39
N GLU A 184 10.63 6.76 30.97
CA GLU A 184 10.82 6.84 32.42
C GLU A 184 10.53 8.25 33.00
N GLU A 185 10.33 9.27 32.14
CA GLU A 185 10.10 10.66 32.57
C GLU A 185 8.66 11.16 32.36
N THR A 186 8.15 11.89 33.36
CA THR A 186 6.75 12.31 33.53
C THR A 186 6.25 13.35 32.51
N ASN A 187 7.16 14.08 31.84
CA ASN A 187 6.78 15.14 30.89
C ASN A 187 6.55 14.64 29.45
N GLU A 188 7.16 13.52 29.05
CA GLU A 188 6.95 12.91 27.73
C GLU A 188 5.64 12.09 27.69
N GLN A 189 5.17 11.61 28.84
CA GLN A 189 3.91 10.89 29.00
C GLN A 189 2.68 11.71 28.56
N ALA A 190 2.71 13.05 28.70
CA ALA A 190 1.61 13.91 28.27
C ALA A 190 1.47 14.00 26.75
N TYR A 191 2.58 14.00 26.00
CA TYR A 191 2.59 13.98 24.53
C TYR A 191 2.07 12.64 23.99
N TRP A 192 2.33 11.55 24.70
CA TRP A 192 1.85 10.21 24.36
C TRP A 192 0.40 9.95 24.77
N LEU A 193 -0.04 10.46 25.91
CA LEU A 193 -1.44 10.39 26.32
C LEU A 193 -2.35 11.12 25.31
N ASP A 194 -1.90 12.25 24.75
CA ASP A 194 -2.59 12.90 23.63
C ASP A 194 -2.60 12.01 22.37
N LEU A 195 -1.49 11.34 22.03
CA LEU A 195 -1.45 10.42 20.88
C LEU A 195 -2.37 9.20 21.05
N VAL A 196 -2.48 8.69 22.28
CA VAL A 196 -3.29 7.56 22.71
C VAL A 196 -4.77 7.90 22.76
N GLU A 197 -5.18 9.02 23.38
CA GLU A 197 -6.57 9.48 23.40
C GLU A 197 -7.06 9.78 21.96
N ASN A 198 -6.12 10.14 21.08
CA ASN A 198 -6.34 10.28 19.65
C ASN A 198 -6.23 8.98 18.82
N THR A 199 -5.77 7.83 19.35
CA THR A 199 -5.63 6.59 18.55
C THR A 199 -6.96 6.12 17.98
N LEU A 200 -8.02 6.11 18.78
CA LEU A 200 -9.38 5.79 18.28
C LEU A 200 -9.82 6.78 17.21
N SER A 201 -9.51 8.08 17.37
CA SER A 201 -9.84 9.10 16.36
C SER A 201 -9.12 8.89 15.02
N SER A 202 -7.99 8.17 15.04
CA SER A 202 -7.13 7.97 13.89
C SER A 202 -7.35 6.66 13.13
N LEU A 203 -8.16 5.73 13.66
CA LEU A 203 -8.57 4.52 12.93
C LEU A 203 -9.48 4.90 11.75
N ASP A 204 -8.95 4.77 10.54
CA ASP A 204 -9.63 5.06 9.28
C ASP A 204 -9.07 4.22 8.12
N GLU A 205 -9.49 4.52 6.89
CA GLU A 205 -9.00 3.79 5.71
C GLU A 205 -7.49 3.93 5.50
N LEU A 206 -6.87 5.02 5.96
CA LEU A 206 -5.42 5.22 5.86
C LEU A 206 -4.67 4.33 6.85
N THR A 207 -5.28 3.95 7.98
CA THR A 207 -4.73 2.91 8.86
C THR A 207 -4.69 1.54 8.17
N ALA A 208 -5.73 1.19 7.40
CA ALA A 208 -5.70 -0.03 6.60
C ALA A 208 -4.70 0.02 5.44
N ASP A 209 -4.49 1.19 4.84
CA ASP A 209 -3.42 1.38 3.85
C ASP A 209 -2.06 1.09 4.49
N ILE A 210 -1.79 1.65 5.67
CA ILE A 210 -0.53 1.42 6.40
C ILE A 210 -0.39 -0.06 6.80
N PHE A 211 -1.48 -0.72 7.20
CA PHE A 211 -1.48 -2.16 7.47
C PHE A 211 -1.04 -2.97 6.24
N ASP A 212 -1.63 -2.69 5.07
CA ASP A 212 -1.29 -3.37 3.81
C ASP A 212 0.17 -3.09 3.42
N LEU A 213 0.63 -1.84 3.55
CA LEU A 213 2.00 -1.44 3.20
C LEU A 213 3.04 -2.10 4.09
N ILE A 214 2.89 -2.03 5.41
CA ILE A 214 3.85 -2.64 6.34
C ILE A 214 3.90 -4.15 6.14
N SER A 215 2.75 -4.79 5.89
CA SER A 215 2.68 -6.21 5.56
C SER A 215 3.46 -6.54 4.28
N TYR A 216 3.30 -5.73 3.25
CA TYR A 216 4.01 -5.89 1.97
C TYR A 216 5.52 -5.67 2.11
N LEU A 217 5.94 -4.60 2.78
CA LEU A 217 7.36 -4.33 3.04
C LEU A 217 7.97 -5.46 3.86
N TRP A 218 7.28 -5.96 4.89
CA TRP A 218 7.82 -7.07 5.68
C TRP A 218 8.02 -8.35 4.86
N MET A 219 7.17 -8.60 3.86
CA MET A 219 7.30 -9.73 2.94
C MET A 219 8.44 -9.57 1.91
N SER A 220 8.80 -8.32 1.56
CA SER A 220 9.64 -8.02 0.39
C SER A 220 10.99 -7.37 0.71
N SER A 221 11.10 -6.71 1.85
CA SER A 221 12.30 -6.06 2.34
C SER A 221 13.20 -7.01 3.14
N GLU A 222 14.49 -6.66 3.18
CA GLU A 222 15.45 -7.28 4.08
C GLU A 222 15.10 -6.95 5.52
N LYS A 223 15.32 -7.92 6.40
CA LYS A 223 15.03 -7.81 7.83
C LYS A 223 16.35 -7.71 8.57
N ASP A 224 16.35 -6.96 9.66
CA ASP A 224 17.48 -6.96 10.58
C ASP A 224 17.59 -8.30 11.34
N ASP A 225 18.64 -8.43 12.16
CA ASP A 225 18.92 -9.63 12.95
C ASP A 225 17.78 -10.02 13.91
N GLU A 226 16.91 -9.07 14.27
CA GLU A 226 15.76 -9.27 15.16
C GLU A 226 14.43 -9.46 14.39
N GLY A 227 14.47 -9.46 13.06
CA GLY A 227 13.33 -9.66 12.17
C GLY A 227 12.49 -8.42 11.89
N PHE A 228 12.97 -7.22 12.25
CA PHE A 228 12.31 -5.95 11.96
C PHE A 228 12.66 -5.44 10.56
N ILE A 229 11.75 -4.64 10.02
CA ILE A 229 12.00 -3.78 8.87
C ILE A 229 12.02 -2.33 9.35
N GLU A 230 12.82 -1.48 8.71
CA GLU A 230 12.67 -0.03 8.84
C GLU A 230 11.41 0.40 8.09
N PHE A 231 10.59 1.27 8.69
CA PHE A 231 9.41 1.86 8.05
C PHE A 231 9.49 3.38 8.12
N HIS A 232 9.42 4.00 6.96
CA HIS A 232 9.49 5.45 6.83
C HIS A 232 8.13 6.03 6.48
N SER A 233 7.80 7.21 7.03
CA SER A 233 6.52 7.87 6.69
C SER A 233 6.39 8.23 5.21
N ASP A 234 7.52 8.53 4.56
CA ASP A 234 7.60 8.83 3.13
C ASP A 234 7.25 7.60 2.26
N ASP A 235 7.45 6.36 2.75
CA ASP A 235 7.08 5.14 2.02
C ASP A 235 5.58 5.15 1.68
N ALA A 236 4.74 5.50 2.65
CA ALA A 236 3.30 5.59 2.49
C ALA A 236 2.87 6.80 1.65
N LEU A 237 3.58 7.92 1.77
CA LEU A 237 3.27 9.15 1.04
C LEU A 237 3.64 9.04 -0.43
N MET A 238 4.72 8.33 -0.74
CA MET A 238 5.11 8.01 -2.10
C MET A 238 4.02 7.22 -2.81
N LEU A 239 3.54 6.11 -2.26
CA LEU A 239 2.47 5.33 -2.89
C LEU A 239 1.18 6.11 -3.13
N ARG A 240 0.89 7.06 -2.23
CA ARG A 240 -0.32 7.87 -2.30
C ARG A 240 -0.25 8.96 -3.36
N TYR A 241 0.90 9.61 -3.50
CA TYR A 241 1.10 10.74 -4.40
C TYR A 241 1.93 10.38 -5.63
N PHE A 242 2.16 9.09 -5.85
CA PHE A 242 2.98 8.65 -6.95
C PHE A 242 2.39 9.13 -8.29
N ASP A 243 3.25 9.76 -9.07
CA ASP A 243 2.97 10.17 -10.43
C ASP A 243 4.15 9.74 -11.29
N LYS A 244 3.89 8.94 -12.33
CA LYS A 244 4.92 8.47 -13.29
C LYS A 244 5.68 9.63 -13.94
N SER A 245 5.11 10.83 -13.95
CA SER A 245 5.71 12.03 -14.55
C SER A 245 6.70 12.77 -13.65
N ILE A 246 6.73 12.49 -12.34
CA ILE A 246 7.58 13.20 -11.37
C ILE A 246 8.62 12.24 -10.81
N ALA A 247 9.89 12.65 -10.85
CA ALA A 247 10.96 11.85 -10.26
C ALA A 247 10.73 11.71 -8.74
N PRO A 248 10.81 10.49 -8.17
CA PRO A 248 10.59 10.25 -6.74
C PRO A 248 11.40 11.17 -5.81
N LYS A 249 12.64 11.51 -6.20
CA LYS A 249 13.54 12.38 -5.44
C LYS A 249 13.11 13.85 -5.40
N GLU A 250 12.23 14.28 -6.30
CA GLU A 250 11.71 15.65 -6.36
C GLU A 250 10.45 15.84 -5.50
N ILE A 251 9.82 14.75 -5.06
CA ILE A 251 8.59 14.80 -4.27
C ILE A 251 8.93 15.14 -2.81
N LYS A 252 8.59 16.37 -2.40
CA LYS A 252 8.74 16.82 -1.01
C LYS A 252 7.41 16.77 -0.28
N PHE A 253 7.35 15.99 0.79
CA PHE A 253 6.16 15.92 1.64
C PHE A 253 6.18 16.94 2.78
N LYS A 254 4.99 17.31 3.27
CA LYS A 254 4.85 18.20 4.42
C LYS A 254 5.02 17.42 5.72
N GLU A 255 5.66 18.05 6.71
CA GLU A 255 5.84 17.48 8.06
C GLU A 255 4.51 16.99 8.68
N ARG A 256 3.44 17.77 8.53
CA ARG A 256 2.11 17.39 9.00
C ARG A 256 1.61 16.06 8.40
N GLU A 257 1.94 15.76 7.15
CA GLU A 257 1.50 14.52 6.49
C GLU A 257 2.27 13.31 7.03
N ARG A 258 3.56 13.47 7.28
CA ARG A 258 4.41 12.44 7.88
C ARG A 258 3.94 12.06 9.27
N PHE A 259 3.68 13.05 10.13
CA PHE A 259 3.12 12.80 11.45
C PHE A 259 1.71 12.20 11.39
N ASN A 260 0.95 12.51 10.34
CA ASN A 260 -0.35 11.91 10.11
C ASN A 260 -0.25 10.41 9.82
N ILE A 261 0.77 9.97 9.07
CA ILE A 261 1.10 8.55 8.86
C ILE A 261 1.51 7.91 10.18
N MET A 262 2.46 8.49 10.92
CA MET A 262 2.97 7.88 12.16
C MET A 262 1.92 7.77 13.27
N ARG A 263 0.98 8.72 13.36
CA ARG A 263 -0.17 8.59 14.26
C ARG A 263 -1.01 7.33 13.97
N ARG A 264 -1.15 6.94 12.70
CA ARG A 264 -1.89 5.73 12.32
C ARG A 264 -1.08 4.47 12.53
N VAL A 265 0.25 4.53 12.39
CA VAL A 265 1.14 3.45 12.83
C VAL A 265 0.98 3.21 14.34
N ALA A 266 0.97 4.27 15.16
CA ALA A 266 0.73 4.18 16.60
C ALA A 266 -0.66 3.59 16.95
N ALA A 267 -1.68 3.96 16.19
CA ALA A 267 -3.01 3.38 16.34
C ALA A 267 -3.03 1.90 15.99
N LEU A 268 -2.35 1.54 14.90
CA LEU A 268 -2.22 0.16 14.44
C LEU A 268 -1.52 -0.74 15.47
N THR A 269 -0.47 -0.25 16.12
CA THR A 269 0.27 -0.98 17.16
C THR A 269 -0.50 -1.09 18.48
N SER A 270 -1.52 -0.25 18.67
CA SER A 270 -2.42 -0.27 19.84
C SER A 270 -3.59 -1.23 19.67
N VAL A 271 -3.73 -1.88 18.51
CA VAL A 271 -4.76 -2.90 18.27
C VAL A 271 -4.23 -4.28 18.65
N TRP A 272 -4.91 -4.89 19.60
CA TRP A 272 -4.66 -6.24 20.08
C TRP A 272 -5.79 -7.15 19.62
N VAL A 273 -5.47 -8.37 19.26
CA VAL A 273 -6.41 -9.35 18.74
C VAL A 273 -6.22 -10.68 19.46
N ALA A 274 -7.34 -11.34 19.75
CA ALA A 274 -7.41 -12.71 20.21
C ALA A 274 -8.26 -13.51 19.21
N LEU A 275 -7.67 -14.52 18.56
CA LEU A 275 -8.37 -15.39 17.61
C LEU A 275 -9.02 -16.59 18.32
N THR A 276 -10.17 -17.03 17.81
CA THR A 276 -10.90 -18.18 18.34
C THR A 276 -10.32 -19.52 17.86
N GLU A 277 -9.74 -19.55 16.65
CA GLU A 277 -9.15 -20.75 16.03
C GLU A 277 -7.72 -20.46 15.52
N GLY A 278 -6.85 -21.48 15.50
CA GLY A 278 -5.46 -21.37 15.00
C GLY A 278 -4.41 -22.07 15.89
N SER A 279 -3.12 -21.95 15.56
CA SER A 279 -2.00 -22.40 16.41
C SER A 279 -1.88 -21.58 17.72
N GLU A 280 -2.59 -20.45 17.78
CA GLU A 280 -2.73 -19.57 18.94
C GLU A 280 -4.05 -19.81 19.65
N ARG A 281 -4.39 -21.08 19.89
CA ARG A 281 -5.59 -21.43 20.66
C ARG A 281 -5.55 -20.72 22.02
N VAL A 282 -6.69 -20.16 22.41
CA VAL A 282 -7.14 -20.19 23.79
C VAL A 282 -6.88 -21.59 24.32
N LYS A 283 -5.85 -21.76 25.15
CA LYS A 283 -5.56 -23.06 25.75
C LYS A 283 -6.70 -23.40 26.71
N LEU A 284 -7.66 -24.19 26.24
CA LEU A 284 -8.40 -25.08 27.13
C LEU A 284 -7.41 -26.16 27.57
N ILE A 285 -6.62 -25.87 28.60
CA ILE A 285 -5.67 -26.83 29.14
C ILE A 285 -6.47 -27.96 29.79
N ASN A 286 -6.44 -29.13 29.17
CA ASN A 286 -6.88 -30.37 29.81
C ASN A 286 -5.69 -30.95 30.59
N THR A 287 -5.45 -30.46 31.81
CA THR A 287 -4.56 -31.13 32.78
C THR A 287 -5.28 -31.30 34.11
N LYS A 288 -5.85 -32.49 34.31
CA LYS A 288 -5.95 -33.29 35.54
C LYS A 288 -6.35 -32.66 36.90
N ASP A 289 -6.71 -31.39 37.02
CA ASP A 289 -7.24 -30.77 38.24
C ASP A 289 -8.64 -30.17 38.00
N PHE A 290 -9.67 -30.99 38.25
CA PHE A 290 -10.99 -30.86 37.62
C PHE A 290 -12.04 -30.00 38.33
N GLU A 291 -11.69 -29.21 39.36
CA GLU A 291 -12.72 -28.51 40.16
C GLU A 291 -12.61 -26.97 40.13
N LYS A 292 -11.48 -26.37 39.71
CA LYS A 292 -11.31 -24.90 39.69
C LYS A 292 -11.26 -24.26 38.30
N ASP A 293 -10.89 -25.01 37.26
CA ASP A 293 -10.70 -24.47 35.90
C ASP A 293 -11.94 -24.48 35.00
N LYS A 294 -13.10 -24.94 35.51
CA LYS A 294 -14.41 -24.75 34.84
C LYS A 294 -14.97 -23.32 34.99
N LEU A 295 -14.28 -22.45 35.75
CA LEU A 295 -14.74 -21.09 36.04
C LEU A 295 -14.18 -20.01 35.10
N TYR A 296 -13.18 -20.32 34.27
CA TYR A 296 -12.46 -19.28 33.50
C TYR A 296 -12.34 -19.61 32.01
N ASN A 297 -12.74 -18.65 31.17
CA ASN A 297 -12.39 -18.62 29.75
C ASN A 297 -11.15 -17.75 29.59
N PHE A 298 -10.00 -18.35 29.27
CA PHE A 298 -8.78 -17.59 28.98
C PHE A 298 -8.87 -16.98 27.57
N GLN A 299 -8.41 -15.74 27.38
CA GLN A 299 -8.28 -15.12 26.06
C GLN A 299 -6.90 -14.48 25.98
N ASP A 300 -6.06 -15.01 25.09
CA ASP A 300 -4.70 -14.51 24.88
C ASP A 300 -4.73 -13.44 23.78
N PHE A 301 -4.63 -12.18 24.19
CA PHE A 301 -4.53 -11.06 23.26
C PHE A 301 -3.08 -10.84 22.85
N LYS A 302 -2.84 -10.69 21.55
CA LYS A 302 -1.55 -10.30 20.98
C LYS A 302 -1.70 -9.05 20.15
N ARG A 303 -0.68 -8.20 20.14
CA ARG A 303 -0.61 -7.04 19.23
C ARG A 303 -0.55 -7.50 17.79
N MET A 304 -1.04 -6.71 16.85
CA MET A 304 -0.82 -7.00 15.43
C MET A 304 0.63 -6.73 15.01
N PHE A 305 1.19 -5.60 15.47
CA PHE A 305 2.56 -5.18 15.15
C PHE A 305 3.36 -4.83 16.40
N GLU A 306 4.65 -5.12 16.34
CA GLU A 306 5.65 -4.79 17.36
C GLU A 306 6.56 -3.69 16.81
N VAL A 307 6.90 -2.71 17.66
CA VAL A 307 7.77 -1.59 17.30
C VAL A 307 9.10 -1.74 18.05
N GLY A 308 10.19 -1.63 17.30
CA GLY A 308 11.56 -1.65 17.78
C GLY A 308 12.06 -0.23 18.03
N SER A 309 13.24 0.10 17.51
CA SER A 309 13.79 1.45 17.63
C SER A 309 12.96 2.48 16.86
N VAL A 310 12.96 3.72 17.35
CA VAL A 310 12.17 4.83 16.80
C VAL A 310 13.07 6.03 16.56
N ARG A 311 12.94 6.66 15.39
CA ARG A 311 13.64 7.90 15.04
C ARG A 311 12.73 9.11 15.21
N ILE A 312 13.11 10.00 16.11
CA ILE A 312 12.35 11.20 16.47
C ILE A 312 13.02 12.43 15.87
N ALA A 313 12.21 13.30 15.25
CA ALA A 313 12.66 14.61 14.82
C ALA A 313 12.57 15.60 15.97
N PHE A 314 13.65 16.35 16.22
CA PHE A 314 13.69 17.43 17.21
C PHE A 314 13.79 18.78 16.50
N ASP A 315 13.13 19.80 17.06
CA ASP A 315 13.26 21.17 16.58
C ASP A 315 14.68 21.69 16.89
N LYS A 316 15.40 22.14 15.86
CA LYS A 316 16.78 22.62 16.00
C LYS A 316 16.94 23.82 16.95
N LYS A 317 15.88 24.61 17.16
CA LYS A 317 15.93 25.82 17.99
C LYS A 317 15.50 25.56 19.43
N THR A 318 14.48 24.72 19.64
CA THR A 318 13.91 24.48 20.97
C THR A 318 14.33 23.15 21.58
N ASN A 319 14.97 22.28 20.79
CA ASN A 319 15.29 20.89 21.12
C ASN A 319 14.07 20.07 21.59
N GLN A 320 12.86 20.49 21.21
CA GLN A 320 11.62 19.78 21.54
C GLN A 320 11.33 18.71 20.49
N PRO A 321 10.79 17.55 20.89
CA PRO A 321 10.39 16.53 19.94
C PRO A 321 9.21 17.05 19.09
N LYS A 322 9.36 16.99 17.76
CA LYS A 322 8.31 17.37 16.79
C LYS A 322 7.46 16.17 16.38
N GLY A 323 8.04 14.98 16.32
CA GLY A 323 7.33 13.75 16.00
C GLY A 323 8.24 12.64 15.47
N ILE A 324 7.65 11.45 15.28
CA ILE A 324 8.35 10.29 14.72
C ILE A 324 8.45 10.43 13.20
N TYR A 325 9.62 10.10 12.66
CA TYR A 325 9.91 10.18 11.22
C TYR A 325 10.02 8.79 10.57
N SER A 326 10.69 7.87 11.27
CA SER A 326 10.82 6.45 10.93
C SER A 326 10.84 5.59 12.20
N LEU A 327 10.57 4.30 12.05
CA LEU A 327 10.65 3.32 13.13
C LEU A 327 10.92 1.93 12.58
N GLN A 328 11.46 1.06 13.43
CA GLN A 328 11.51 -0.37 13.17
C GLN A 328 10.17 -1.01 13.52
N ILE A 329 9.63 -1.82 12.61
CA ILE A 329 8.37 -2.52 12.84
C ILE A 329 8.44 -3.96 12.34
N LYS A 330 7.77 -4.86 13.07
CA LYS A 330 7.52 -6.23 12.59
C LYS A 330 6.10 -6.67 12.92
N PRO A 331 5.45 -7.46 12.05
CA PRO A 331 4.24 -8.19 12.41
C PRO A 331 4.56 -9.13 13.57
N SER A 332 3.65 -9.22 14.54
CA SER A 332 3.82 -10.14 15.66
C SER A 332 3.59 -11.60 15.22
N SER A 333 3.82 -12.54 16.12
CA SER A 333 3.49 -13.97 15.93
C SER A 333 2.04 -14.24 15.47
N LEU A 334 1.10 -13.32 15.72
CA LEU A 334 -0.27 -13.40 15.24
C LEU A 334 -0.36 -13.23 13.71
N LEU A 335 0.37 -12.26 13.15
CA LEU A 335 0.30 -11.91 11.72
C LEU A 335 1.31 -12.66 10.86
N GLN A 336 2.49 -13.01 11.41
CA GLN A 336 3.55 -13.69 10.67
C GLN A 336 3.09 -14.93 9.88
N PRO A 337 2.22 -15.81 10.40
CA PRO A 337 1.71 -16.96 9.63
C PRO A 337 0.96 -16.57 8.34
N TYR A 338 0.39 -15.37 8.27
CA TYR A 338 -0.28 -14.86 7.07
C TYR A 338 0.70 -14.17 6.11
N LEU A 339 1.88 -13.80 6.59
CA LEU A 339 2.88 -13.05 5.81
C LEU A 339 4.07 -13.91 5.38
N ASP A 340 4.06 -15.21 5.72
CA ASP A 340 4.99 -16.18 5.18
C ASP A 340 4.70 -16.35 3.67
N GLY A 341 5.52 -15.68 2.85
CA GLY A 341 5.33 -15.53 1.40
C GLY A 341 5.43 -16.83 0.58
N THR A 342 5.49 -17.96 1.26
CA THR A 342 5.47 -19.32 0.70
C THR A 342 4.05 -19.87 0.51
N ARG A 343 3.02 -19.19 1.04
CA ARG A 343 1.64 -19.70 1.07
C ARG A 343 0.82 -19.34 -0.18
N SER A 344 -0.04 -20.27 -0.59
CA SER A 344 -1.03 -20.11 -1.68
C SER A 344 -2.06 -18.99 -1.44
N SER A 345 -2.10 -18.45 -0.22
CA SER A 345 -3.00 -17.38 0.22
C SER A 345 -2.57 -15.98 -0.23
N LEU A 346 -1.38 -15.81 -0.83
CA LEU A 346 -0.99 -14.54 -1.43
C LEU A 346 -1.83 -14.22 -2.67
N GLY A 347 -2.30 -12.99 -2.75
CA GLY A 347 -2.99 -12.43 -3.92
C GLY A 347 -2.52 -11.02 -4.25
N VAL A 348 -3.05 -10.51 -5.35
CA VAL A 348 -2.77 -9.17 -5.86
C VAL A 348 -3.72 -8.15 -5.22
N LEU A 349 -3.18 -7.00 -4.81
CA LEU A 349 -3.92 -5.82 -4.40
C LEU A 349 -3.47 -4.62 -5.24
N ASP A 350 -4.44 -4.03 -5.93
CA ASP A 350 -4.24 -2.89 -6.82
C ASP A 350 -3.72 -1.65 -6.06
N LEU A 351 -2.73 -0.96 -6.63
CA LEU A 351 -2.09 0.19 -6.00
C LEU A 351 -3.01 1.42 -5.89
N LYS A 352 -4.07 1.51 -6.70
CA LYS A 352 -5.09 2.57 -6.59
C LYS A 352 -5.69 2.65 -5.21
N VAL A 353 -5.70 1.54 -4.45
CA VAL A 353 -6.14 1.55 -3.06
C VAL A 353 -5.41 2.61 -2.23
N PHE A 354 -4.12 2.87 -2.47
CA PHE A 354 -3.35 3.89 -1.76
C PHE A 354 -3.63 5.32 -2.25
N GLN A 355 -3.92 5.46 -3.55
CA GLN A 355 -4.12 6.74 -4.24
C GLN A 355 -5.50 7.34 -3.95
N TYR A 356 -6.52 6.51 -3.74
CA TYR A 356 -7.85 6.99 -3.37
C TYR A 356 -7.83 7.81 -2.08
N ASN A 357 -8.73 8.79 -1.98
CA ASN A 357 -8.83 9.64 -0.80
C ASN A 357 -9.50 8.89 0.37
N HIS A 358 -8.80 8.75 1.51
CA HIS A 358 -9.30 8.06 2.72
C HIS A 358 -10.54 8.70 3.38
N PHE A 359 -10.95 9.91 2.99
CA PHE A 359 -12.20 10.53 3.47
C PHE A 359 -13.31 10.49 2.43
N LYS A 360 -13.02 10.84 1.18
CA LYS A 360 -14.03 11.02 0.13
C LYS A 360 -14.35 9.73 -0.64
N GLN A 361 -13.36 8.85 -0.80
CA GLN A 361 -13.41 7.62 -1.61
C GLN A 361 -13.20 6.39 -0.72
N ARG A 362 -13.84 6.39 0.46
CA ARG A 362 -13.75 5.29 1.42
C ARG A 362 -14.29 4.00 0.82
N GLU A 363 -15.39 4.13 0.09
CA GLU A 363 -16.07 3.00 -0.54
C GLU A 363 -15.22 2.38 -1.65
N HIS A 364 -14.48 3.18 -2.43
CA HIS A 364 -13.50 2.70 -3.41
C HIS A 364 -12.42 1.84 -2.75
N LYS A 365 -11.81 2.33 -1.66
CA LYS A 365 -10.77 1.59 -0.93
C LYS A 365 -11.26 0.25 -0.40
N ARG A 366 -12.42 0.25 0.26
CA ARG A 366 -13.03 -0.96 0.84
C ARG A 366 -13.40 -1.97 -0.24
N LEU A 367 -14.07 -1.51 -1.30
CA LEU A 367 -14.48 -2.38 -2.39
C LEU A 367 -13.27 -2.97 -3.13
N THR A 368 -12.23 -2.17 -3.39
CA THR A 368 -10.98 -2.64 -4.02
C THR A 368 -10.33 -3.75 -3.20
N ARG A 369 -10.23 -3.59 -1.88
CA ARG A 369 -9.69 -4.61 -0.95
C ARG A 369 -10.51 -5.89 -0.95
N TYR A 370 -11.83 -5.76 -0.94
CA TYR A 370 -12.75 -6.90 -0.98
C TYR A 370 -12.64 -7.65 -2.32
N LEU A 371 -12.68 -6.92 -3.44
CA LEU A 371 -12.57 -7.47 -4.79
C LEU A 371 -11.23 -8.16 -5.00
N SER A 372 -10.12 -7.57 -4.57
CA SER A 372 -8.78 -8.17 -4.64
C SER A 372 -8.75 -9.58 -4.02
N ARG A 373 -9.35 -9.73 -2.83
CA ARG A 373 -9.51 -11.04 -2.16
C ARG A 373 -10.40 -11.98 -2.98
N GLN A 374 -11.53 -11.49 -3.49
CA GLN A 374 -12.47 -12.31 -4.26
C GLN A 374 -11.88 -12.77 -5.59
N PHE A 375 -11.15 -11.90 -6.29
CA PHE A 375 -10.48 -12.22 -7.54
C PHE A 375 -9.42 -13.29 -7.34
N LYS A 376 -8.63 -13.25 -6.25
CA LYS A 376 -7.72 -14.36 -5.92
C LYS A 376 -8.47 -15.69 -5.74
N ILE A 377 -9.51 -15.70 -4.89
CA ILE A 377 -10.28 -16.91 -4.59
C ILE A 377 -10.91 -17.49 -5.87
N ARG A 378 -11.51 -16.63 -6.70
CA ARG A 378 -12.21 -17.01 -7.92
C ARG A 378 -11.26 -17.39 -9.06
N SER A 379 -10.06 -16.80 -9.11
CA SER A 379 -9.01 -17.21 -10.05
C SER A 379 -8.51 -18.63 -9.74
N ILE A 380 -8.42 -19.00 -8.46
CA ILE A 380 -8.07 -20.38 -8.07
C ILE A 380 -9.20 -21.36 -8.42
N ARG A 381 -10.46 -20.97 -8.15
CA ARG A 381 -11.64 -21.83 -8.33
C ARG A 381 -12.20 -21.84 -9.75
N ASN A 382 -11.64 -21.05 -10.67
CA ASN A 382 -12.18 -20.82 -12.02
C ASN A 382 -13.64 -20.34 -12.03
N THR A 383 -14.04 -19.50 -11.06
CA THR A 383 -15.40 -18.96 -10.93
C THR A 383 -15.47 -17.44 -11.11
N LEU A 384 -14.64 -16.88 -11.99
CA LEU A 384 -14.53 -15.43 -12.20
C LEU A 384 -15.87 -14.76 -12.57
N GLN A 385 -16.70 -15.43 -13.37
CA GLN A 385 -18.01 -14.92 -13.82
C GLN A 385 -19.10 -14.97 -12.74
N GLN A 386 -18.84 -15.59 -11.58
CA GLN A 386 -19.84 -15.74 -10.53
C GLN A 386 -20.38 -14.37 -10.10
N PRO A 387 -21.69 -14.13 -10.09
CA PRO A 387 -22.19 -12.81 -9.77
C PRO A 387 -22.09 -12.52 -8.26
N PHE A 388 -21.96 -11.25 -7.90
CA PHE A 388 -21.97 -10.76 -6.52
C PHE A 388 -23.38 -10.28 -6.17
N LYS A 389 -23.82 -10.59 -4.96
CA LYS A 389 -25.06 -10.01 -4.43
C LYS A 389 -24.82 -8.55 -4.04
N ILE A 390 -25.68 -7.63 -4.48
CA ILE A 390 -25.53 -6.20 -4.19
C ILE A 390 -25.52 -5.96 -2.68
N SER A 391 -26.37 -6.64 -1.90
CA SER A 391 -26.37 -6.49 -0.44
C SER A 391 -25.01 -6.81 0.21
N THR A 392 -24.25 -7.73 -0.37
CA THR A 392 -22.90 -8.07 0.13
C THR A 392 -21.94 -6.93 -0.17
N LEU A 393 -21.94 -6.41 -1.39
CA LEU A 393 -21.08 -5.28 -1.76
C LEU A 393 -21.42 -4.01 -0.96
N LEU A 394 -22.71 -3.73 -0.74
CA LEU A 394 -23.13 -2.61 0.11
C LEU A 394 -22.63 -2.75 1.55
N LYS A 395 -22.62 -3.98 2.09
CA LYS A 395 -22.09 -4.26 3.44
C LYS A 395 -20.59 -3.99 3.50
N GLU A 396 -19.84 -4.38 2.48
CA GLU A 396 -18.38 -4.14 2.39
C GLU A 396 -18.05 -2.66 2.22
N MET A 397 -18.74 -1.95 1.34
CA MET A 397 -18.55 -0.52 1.14
C MET A 397 -18.91 0.27 2.40
N ASN A 398 -19.91 -0.20 3.16
CA ASN A 398 -20.37 0.36 4.43
C ASN A 398 -20.58 1.89 4.32
N PHE A 399 -21.53 2.24 3.46
CA PHE A 399 -21.99 3.60 3.21
C PHE A 399 -22.49 4.30 4.47
N ALA A 400 -22.35 5.63 4.50
CA ALA A 400 -22.89 6.43 5.60
C ALA A 400 -24.42 6.30 5.71
N SER A 401 -24.91 6.07 6.93
CA SER A 401 -26.33 5.87 7.25
C SER A 401 -27.26 7.03 6.87
N ARG A 402 -26.70 8.22 6.62
CA ARG A 402 -27.42 9.43 6.18
C ARG A 402 -27.88 9.39 4.72
N LEU A 403 -27.34 8.50 3.89
CA LEU A 403 -27.66 8.44 2.47
C LEU A 403 -29.03 7.79 2.26
N ASN A 404 -29.84 8.36 1.36
CA ASN A 404 -31.10 7.76 0.96
C ASN A 404 -30.86 6.62 -0.06
N GLY A 405 -31.88 5.79 -0.31
CA GLY A 405 -31.71 4.62 -1.17
C GLY A 405 -31.30 4.95 -2.62
N ILE A 406 -31.73 6.08 -3.16
CA ILE A 406 -31.39 6.52 -4.52
C ILE A 406 -29.91 6.93 -4.56
N GLN A 407 -29.47 7.74 -3.59
CA GLN A 407 -28.07 8.13 -3.42
C GLN A 407 -27.15 6.93 -3.20
N ILE A 408 -27.60 5.89 -2.49
CA ILE A 408 -26.84 4.64 -2.32
C ILE A 408 -26.65 3.96 -3.67
N ARG A 409 -27.70 3.84 -4.49
CA ARG A 409 -27.59 3.26 -5.84
C ARG A 409 -26.67 4.10 -6.73
N ASP A 410 -26.89 5.41 -6.81
CA ASP A 410 -26.08 6.30 -7.64
C ASP A 410 -24.61 6.23 -7.27
N ARG A 411 -24.29 6.28 -5.96
CA ARG A 411 -22.91 6.21 -5.47
C ARG A 411 -22.31 4.81 -5.64
N PHE A 412 -23.12 3.76 -5.57
CA PHE A 412 -22.67 2.39 -5.85
C PHE A 412 -22.25 2.23 -7.31
N GLU A 413 -23.10 2.67 -8.24
CA GLU A 413 -22.81 2.65 -9.68
C GLU A 413 -21.60 3.56 -10.01
N GLU A 414 -21.52 4.76 -9.42
CA GLU A 414 -20.39 5.68 -9.55
C GLU A 414 -19.07 5.06 -9.09
N VAL A 415 -19.05 4.38 -7.94
CA VAL A 415 -17.83 3.71 -7.47
C VAL A 415 -17.40 2.62 -8.45
N LEU A 416 -18.31 1.81 -8.98
CA LEU A 416 -17.97 0.78 -9.96
C LEU A 416 -17.46 1.38 -11.28
N ASP A 417 -18.08 2.46 -11.75
CA ASP A 417 -17.64 3.19 -12.94
C ASP A 417 -16.25 3.81 -12.73
N ASP A 418 -15.97 4.35 -11.55
CA ASP A 418 -14.66 4.88 -11.18
C ASP A 418 -13.60 3.77 -11.13
N LEU A 419 -13.89 2.63 -10.50
CA LEU A 419 -12.98 1.49 -10.46
C LEU A 419 -12.70 0.94 -11.86
N MET A 420 -13.67 0.99 -12.77
CA MET A 420 -13.50 0.57 -14.17
C MET A 420 -12.66 1.58 -14.96
N ARG A 421 -12.88 2.89 -14.75
CA ARG A 421 -12.09 3.95 -15.39
C ARG A 421 -10.64 3.94 -14.92
N ASP A 422 -10.42 3.61 -13.66
CA ASP A 422 -9.10 3.58 -13.04
C ASP A 422 -8.41 2.20 -13.19
N ASP A 423 -8.93 1.33 -14.08
CA ASP A 423 -8.44 -0.01 -14.45
C ASP A 423 -8.33 -1.03 -13.29
N VAL A 424 -8.94 -0.74 -12.13
CA VAL A 424 -9.02 -1.67 -10.99
C VAL A 424 -9.93 -2.87 -11.30
N ILE A 425 -10.94 -2.66 -12.14
CA ILE A 425 -11.81 -3.71 -12.69
C ILE A 425 -11.91 -3.57 -14.20
N GLU A 426 -12.03 -4.69 -14.92
CA GLU A 426 -12.16 -4.67 -16.39
C GLU A 426 -13.55 -4.18 -16.81
N ARG A 427 -14.60 -4.71 -16.15
CA ARG A 427 -16.00 -4.37 -16.45
C ARG A 427 -16.94 -4.81 -15.35
N TRP A 428 -18.11 -4.17 -15.30
CA TRP A 428 -19.23 -4.60 -14.46
C TRP A 428 -20.56 -4.51 -15.21
N TYR A 429 -21.54 -5.34 -14.84
CA TYR A 429 -22.91 -5.25 -15.36
C TYR A 429 -23.92 -5.96 -14.44
N TYR A 430 -25.16 -5.44 -14.40
CA TYR A 430 -26.28 -6.13 -13.75
C TYR A 430 -26.63 -7.42 -14.50
N ASN A 431 -26.89 -8.49 -13.75
CA ASN A 431 -27.33 -9.77 -14.32
C ASN A 431 -28.83 -9.79 -14.65
N GLU A 432 -29.59 -8.85 -14.10
CA GLU A 432 -31.05 -8.73 -14.24
C GLU A 432 -31.42 -7.29 -14.58
N ASP A 433 -32.49 -7.09 -15.35
CA ASP A 433 -33.04 -5.76 -15.61
C ASP A 433 -33.68 -5.18 -14.34
N ILE A 434 -33.42 -3.89 -14.08
CA ILE A 434 -33.98 -3.20 -12.92
C ILE A 434 -35.40 -2.73 -13.25
N ASP A 435 -36.35 -3.15 -12.41
CA ASP A 435 -37.74 -2.68 -12.43
C ASP A 435 -37.83 -1.33 -11.71
N GLU A 436 -37.76 -0.25 -12.50
CA GLU A 436 -37.80 1.13 -12.01
C GLU A 436 -39.11 1.47 -11.29
N SER A 437 -40.19 0.70 -11.46
CA SER A 437 -41.44 0.91 -10.70
C SER A 437 -41.30 0.60 -9.20
N ARG A 438 -40.33 -0.26 -8.84
CA ARG A 438 -40.06 -0.66 -7.46
C ARG A 438 -39.03 0.24 -6.79
N VAL A 439 -38.28 1.01 -7.56
CA VAL A 439 -37.26 1.93 -7.06
C VAL A 439 -37.94 3.09 -6.33
N GLY A 440 -37.44 3.45 -5.15
CA GLY A 440 -38.04 4.49 -4.30
C GLY A 440 -39.15 4.01 -3.37
N THR A 441 -39.67 2.78 -3.52
CA THR A 441 -40.68 2.21 -2.62
C THR A 441 -40.10 1.83 -1.25
N ARG A 442 -40.92 1.75 -0.19
CA ARG A 442 -40.40 1.47 1.16
C ARG A 442 -39.62 0.14 1.21
N GLY A 443 -38.34 0.22 1.59
CA GLY A 443 -37.47 -0.95 1.76
C GLY A 443 -36.90 -1.53 0.45
N TRP A 444 -37.05 -0.86 -0.69
CA TRP A 444 -36.60 -1.36 -1.99
C TRP A 444 -35.10 -1.72 -2.04
N VAL A 445 -34.24 -0.94 -1.37
CA VAL A 445 -32.80 -1.22 -1.30
C VAL A 445 -32.51 -2.57 -0.63
N LYS A 446 -33.19 -2.90 0.46
CA LYS A 446 -32.94 -4.14 1.21
C LYS A 446 -33.68 -5.33 0.62
N ASN A 447 -34.94 -5.14 0.22
CA ASN A 447 -35.85 -6.23 -0.12
C ASN A 447 -35.88 -6.54 -1.62
N TYR A 448 -35.45 -5.60 -2.47
CA TYR A 448 -35.44 -5.77 -3.93
C TYR A 448 -34.03 -5.62 -4.50
N TRP A 449 -33.52 -4.39 -4.60
CA TRP A 449 -32.27 -4.11 -5.30
C TRP A 449 -31.07 -4.80 -4.65
N GLY A 450 -30.99 -4.85 -3.32
CA GLY A 450 -29.95 -5.59 -2.61
C GLY A 450 -29.96 -7.11 -2.87
N ASN A 451 -31.06 -7.67 -3.38
CA ASN A 451 -31.12 -9.08 -3.78
C ASN A 451 -30.72 -9.34 -5.23
N ILE A 452 -30.65 -8.29 -6.06
CA ILE A 452 -30.12 -8.37 -7.41
C ILE A 452 -28.62 -8.67 -7.35
N THR A 453 -28.12 -9.25 -8.44
CA THR A 453 -26.72 -9.59 -8.58
C THR A 453 -26.03 -8.79 -9.70
N VAL A 454 -24.73 -8.58 -9.51
CA VAL A 454 -23.84 -7.86 -10.43
C VAL A 454 -22.61 -8.72 -10.72
N THR A 455 -22.23 -8.86 -11.98
CA THR A 455 -20.96 -9.47 -12.35
C THR A 455 -19.90 -8.39 -12.46
N ILE A 456 -18.77 -8.59 -11.78
CA ILE A 456 -17.60 -7.69 -11.79
C ILE A 456 -16.39 -8.54 -12.20
N MET A 457 -15.72 -8.15 -13.29
CA MET A 457 -14.59 -8.87 -13.86
C MET A 457 -13.25 -8.22 -13.49
N PRO A 458 -12.25 -9.00 -13.05
CA PRO A 458 -10.89 -8.47 -12.84
C PRO A 458 -10.17 -8.20 -14.16
N PRO A 459 -9.18 -7.29 -14.16
CA PRO A 459 -8.24 -7.13 -15.27
C PRO A 459 -7.48 -8.44 -15.57
N SER A 460 -7.06 -8.62 -16.82
CA SER A 460 -6.31 -9.81 -17.25
C SER A 460 -5.01 -10.01 -16.46
N GLU A 461 -4.30 -8.91 -16.17
CA GLU A 461 -3.05 -8.91 -15.42
C GLU A 461 -3.23 -9.49 -14.01
N VAL A 462 -4.31 -9.09 -13.33
CA VAL A 462 -4.67 -9.62 -12.00
C VAL A 462 -4.98 -11.11 -12.05
N ILE A 463 -5.64 -11.58 -13.11
CA ILE A 463 -5.94 -13.02 -13.30
C ILE A 463 -4.65 -13.81 -13.48
N ASP A 464 -3.79 -13.36 -14.38
CA ASP A 464 -2.56 -14.06 -14.76
C ASP A 464 -1.57 -14.11 -13.60
N GLU A 465 -1.43 -13.01 -12.87
CA GLU A 465 -0.57 -12.94 -11.69
C GLU A 465 -1.10 -13.81 -10.54
N ASN A 466 -2.41 -13.80 -10.28
CA ASN A 466 -2.99 -14.67 -9.26
C ASN A 466 -2.85 -16.17 -9.59
N LYS A 467 -2.89 -16.53 -10.89
CA LYS A 467 -2.57 -17.88 -11.38
C LYS A 467 -1.08 -18.20 -11.21
N ARG A 468 -0.18 -17.25 -11.51
CA ARG A 468 1.28 -17.40 -11.31
C ARG A 468 1.60 -17.73 -9.85
N LEU A 469 1.01 -16.98 -8.90
CA LEU A 469 1.17 -17.20 -7.47
C LEU A 469 0.64 -18.56 -6.99
N ARG A 470 -0.32 -19.17 -7.69
CA ARG A 470 -0.82 -20.52 -7.37
C ARG A 470 0.23 -21.60 -7.67
N ILE A 471 1.05 -21.41 -8.69
CA ILE A 471 2.03 -22.40 -9.18
C ILE A 471 3.28 -22.45 -8.27
N GLY A 472 3.35 -21.63 -7.21
CA GLY A 472 4.41 -21.69 -6.21
C GLY A 472 5.72 -21.04 -6.64
N LYS A 473 5.74 -20.25 -7.72
CA LYS A 473 6.85 -19.34 -7.97
C LYS A 473 6.87 -18.34 -6.83
N SER A 474 7.92 -18.38 -6.00
CA SER A 474 8.10 -17.45 -4.90
C SER A 474 7.97 -16.01 -5.38
N LEU A 475 7.66 -15.08 -4.46
CA LEU A 475 7.96 -13.67 -4.68
C LEU A 475 9.37 -13.55 -5.28
N PRO A 476 9.61 -12.62 -6.23
CA PRO A 476 10.98 -12.34 -6.66
C PRO A 476 11.79 -12.00 -5.41
N ARG A 477 12.63 -12.93 -4.97
CA ARG A 477 13.52 -12.72 -3.83
C ARG A 477 14.55 -11.68 -4.24
N PRO A 478 15.01 -10.82 -3.32
CA PRO A 478 16.19 -10.02 -3.57
C PRO A 478 17.32 -10.97 -4.00
N ILE A 479 17.97 -10.63 -5.10
CA ILE A 479 19.20 -11.30 -5.53
C ILE A 479 20.19 -11.05 -4.39
N PRO A 480 20.65 -12.07 -3.65
CA PRO A 480 21.81 -11.89 -2.80
C PRO A 480 22.94 -11.49 -3.74
N SER A 481 23.69 -10.46 -3.39
CA SER A 481 24.94 -10.10 -4.07
C SER A 481 25.84 -11.34 -4.13
N MET A 482 25.74 -12.08 -5.23
CA MET A 482 26.47 -13.32 -5.43
C MET A 482 27.87 -12.96 -5.90
N THR A 483 28.80 -13.02 -4.96
CA THR A 483 30.14 -13.52 -5.23
C THR A 483 30.03 -14.82 -6.03
N ASN A 484 30.64 -14.82 -7.22
CA ASN A 484 30.74 -15.93 -8.16
C ASN A 484 31.01 -17.27 -7.48
N HIS A 485 30.13 -18.25 -7.69
CA HIS A 485 30.54 -19.62 -7.99
C HIS A 485 29.45 -20.31 -8.82
N LYS A 486 29.77 -20.55 -10.10
CA LYS A 486 29.06 -21.48 -10.98
C LYS A 486 29.19 -22.90 -10.43
N MET A 487 28.09 -23.65 -10.36
CA MET A 487 28.06 -25.07 -10.74
C MET A 487 26.67 -25.46 -11.26
N ASP A 488 26.70 -26.37 -12.23
CA ASP A 488 25.71 -26.74 -13.23
C ASP A 488 24.34 -27.25 -12.72
N GLU A 489 23.25 -26.87 -13.42
CA GLU A 489 21.98 -27.62 -13.42
C GLU A 489 21.94 -28.60 -14.61
N PRO A 490 21.46 -29.84 -14.43
CA PRO A 490 21.23 -30.76 -15.53
C PRO A 490 19.90 -30.48 -16.24
N ILE A 491 19.98 -30.43 -17.56
CA ILE A 491 18.87 -30.42 -18.50
C ILE A 491 18.14 -31.78 -18.40
N VAL A 492 16.82 -31.76 -18.16
CA VAL A 492 15.95 -32.91 -18.43
C VAL A 492 15.01 -32.55 -19.57
N GLN A 493 15.21 -33.21 -20.70
CA GLN A 493 14.34 -33.24 -21.87
C GLN A 493 13.21 -34.26 -21.69
N ASP A 494 12.05 -33.84 -22.18
CA ASP A 494 10.96 -34.59 -22.82
C ASP A 494 10.36 -35.85 -22.17
N ALA A 495 9.03 -35.79 -21.99
CA ALA A 495 8.15 -36.90 -22.33
C ALA A 495 6.83 -36.35 -22.90
N ASP A 496 6.63 -36.61 -24.19
CA ASP A 496 5.40 -36.48 -24.98
C ASP A 496 4.20 -37.22 -24.36
N PHE A 497 3.00 -36.82 -24.82
CA PHE A 497 1.78 -37.63 -25.11
C PHE A 497 0.51 -36.79 -24.82
N ILE A 498 -0.55 -36.66 -25.62
CA ILE A 498 -0.98 -37.11 -26.97
C ILE A 498 -2.01 -36.08 -27.46
N ASP A 499 -1.89 -35.69 -28.73
CA ASP A 499 -2.89 -34.96 -29.51
C ASP A 499 -3.95 -35.93 -30.04
N ILE A 500 -5.25 -35.64 -29.90
CA ILE A 500 -6.32 -36.33 -30.63
C ILE A 500 -7.22 -35.28 -31.30
N LYS A 501 -7.00 -35.07 -32.60
CA LYS A 501 -8.06 -34.77 -33.59
C LYS A 501 -8.64 -36.13 -34.03
N GLU A 502 -9.92 -36.28 -34.37
CA GLU A 502 -10.65 -35.70 -35.53
C GLU A 502 -12.08 -36.34 -35.47
N VAL A 503 -13.24 -35.77 -35.86
CA VAL A 503 -13.81 -35.46 -37.20
C VAL A 503 -15.29 -34.99 -36.98
N PRO A 504 -15.89 -34.16 -37.87
CA PRO A 504 -17.16 -33.46 -37.63
C PRO A 504 -18.41 -34.19 -38.16
N VAL A 505 -19.60 -33.72 -37.74
CA VAL A 505 -20.89 -34.06 -38.35
C VAL A 505 -21.63 -32.78 -38.72
N SER A 506 -21.98 -32.67 -40.01
CA SER A 506 -22.82 -31.62 -40.61
C SER A 506 -24.24 -32.15 -40.83
N ALA A 507 -25.23 -31.27 -40.61
CA ALA A 507 -26.32 -30.93 -41.54
C ALA A 507 -27.67 -30.72 -40.83
N GLY A 508 -28.28 -29.56 -41.08
CA GLY A 508 -29.65 -29.25 -40.67
C GLY A 508 -30.05 -27.80 -40.98
N ASN A 509 -30.29 -27.50 -42.26
CA ASN A 509 -30.85 -26.24 -42.74
C ASN A 509 -32.29 -26.02 -42.23
N SER A 510 -32.64 -24.77 -41.91
CA SER A 510 -33.94 -24.21 -42.32
C SER A 510 -33.83 -22.70 -42.55
N LYS A 511 -34.22 -22.31 -43.76
CA LYS A 511 -34.43 -20.94 -44.23
C LYS A 511 -35.78 -20.45 -43.69
N GLN A 512 -35.89 -19.17 -43.31
CA GLN A 512 -37.15 -18.43 -43.44
C GLN A 512 -36.87 -17.01 -43.91
N GLU A 513 -37.73 -16.62 -44.85
CA GLU A 513 -37.62 -15.52 -45.80
C GLU A 513 -38.08 -14.19 -45.18
N THR A 514 -37.41 -13.12 -45.61
CA THR A 514 -37.77 -11.73 -45.44
C THR A 514 -38.95 -11.35 -46.32
N PHE A 515 -39.98 -10.73 -45.74
CA PHE A 515 -41.03 -10.01 -46.47
C PHE A 515 -40.74 -8.50 -46.47
N VAL A 516 -40.72 -7.91 -47.67
CA VAL A 516 -40.63 -6.46 -47.92
C VAL A 516 -42.04 -5.97 -48.29
N PHE A 517 -42.47 -4.85 -47.70
CA PHE A 517 -43.59 -4.05 -48.17
C PHE A 517 -43.17 -2.58 -48.24
N ASP A 518 -43.18 -2.02 -49.45
CA ASP A 518 -42.99 -0.59 -49.75
C ASP A 518 -44.35 0.12 -49.86
N ILE A 519 -44.58 1.21 -49.10
CA ILE A 519 -45.55 2.31 -49.38
C ILE A 519 -44.99 3.63 -48.75
N PRO A 520 -45.16 4.83 -49.36
CA PRO A 520 -44.18 5.93 -49.30
C PRO A 520 -44.45 7.11 -48.33
N VAL A 521 -43.33 7.70 -47.89
CA VAL A 521 -42.99 9.11 -47.53
C VAL A 521 -44.11 10.09 -47.13
N GLU A 522 -44.19 10.36 -45.83
CA GLU A 522 -44.33 11.72 -45.26
C GLU A 522 -43.02 12.05 -44.53
N THR A 523 -42.54 13.29 -44.61
CA THR A 523 -41.27 13.73 -44.01
C THR A 523 -41.31 13.64 -42.48
N THR A 524 -41.04 12.46 -41.95
CA THR A 524 -40.74 12.21 -40.54
C THR A 524 -39.24 12.38 -40.33
N ILE A 525 -38.81 13.36 -39.54
CA ILE A 525 -37.44 13.40 -39.02
C ILE A 525 -37.30 12.14 -38.15
N GLU A 526 -36.67 11.10 -38.68
CA GLU A 526 -36.36 9.90 -37.92
C GLU A 526 -35.33 10.25 -36.86
N LEU A 527 -35.70 10.01 -35.60
CA LEU A 527 -34.82 10.26 -34.47
C LEU A 527 -33.64 9.28 -34.51
N SER A 528 -32.49 9.77 -34.97
CA SER A 528 -31.22 9.03 -34.97
C SER A 528 -30.19 9.68 -34.04
N PRO A 529 -29.35 8.90 -33.32
CA PRO A 529 -28.23 9.42 -32.53
C PRO A 529 -27.31 10.36 -33.31
N GLU A 530 -27.14 10.09 -34.61
CA GLU A 530 -26.26 10.87 -35.49
C GLU A 530 -26.86 12.25 -35.80
N ILE A 531 -28.16 12.31 -36.08
CA ILE A 531 -28.90 13.56 -36.34
C ILE A 531 -28.93 14.42 -35.07
N MET A 532 -29.10 13.78 -33.91
CA MET A 532 -29.09 14.47 -32.62
C MET A 532 -27.74 15.11 -32.32
N LYS A 533 -26.65 14.36 -32.56
CA LYS A 533 -25.28 14.87 -32.38
C LYS A 533 -24.98 16.02 -33.33
N GLN A 534 -25.28 15.86 -34.61
CA GLN A 534 -25.09 16.90 -35.62
C GLN A 534 -25.84 18.20 -35.29
N ARG A 535 -27.09 18.09 -34.79
CA ARG A 535 -27.86 19.27 -34.38
C ARG A 535 -27.28 19.97 -33.16
N ILE A 536 -26.80 19.22 -32.15
CA ILE A 536 -26.15 19.79 -30.96
C ILE A 536 -24.87 20.54 -31.35
N ASP A 537 -24.07 19.94 -32.23
CA ASP A 537 -22.83 20.53 -32.73
C ASP A 537 -23.11 21.77 -33.58
N TYR A 538 -24.13 21.73 -34.45
CA TYR A 538 -24.57 22.89 -35.25
C TYR A 538 -25.02 24.07 -34.39
N LEU A 539 -25.72 23.82 -33.29
CA LEU A 539 -26.16 24.86 -32.36
C LEU A 539 -25.04 25.34 -31.43
N GLY A 540 -23.86 24.73 -31.46
CA GLY A 540 -22.73 25.05 -30.57
C GLY A 540 -23.05 24.75 -29.10
N TYR A 541 -23.91 23.77 -28.84
CA TYR A 541 -24.36 23.45 -27.49
C TYR A 541 -23.51 22.35 -26.87
N SER A 542 -23.32 22.42 -25.54
CA SER A 542 -22.83 21.25 -24.80
C SER A 542 -23.96 20.24 -24.64
N VAL A 543 -23.64 18.94 -24.57
CA VAL A 543 -24.62 17.86 -24.34
C VAL A 543 -25.44 18.12 -23.08
N ARG A 544 -24.84 18.75 -22.05
CA ARG A 544 -25.53 19.14 -20.82
C ARG A 544 -26.58 20.22 -21.05
N LYS A 545 -26.23 21.27 -21.81
CA LYS A 545 -27.16 22.36 -22.14
C LYS A 545 -28.31 21.86 -23.03
N ALA A 546 -28.01 20.98 -23.99
CA ALA A 546 -29.02 20.37 -24.83
C ALA A 546 -29.98 19.48 -24.00
N ALA A 547 -29.47 18.68 -23.06
CA ALA A 547 -30.28 17.84 -22.19
C ALA A 547 -31.23 18.66 -21.30
N ASP A 548 -30.73 19.77 -20.73
CA ASP A 548 -31.54 20.69 -19.94
C ASP A 548 -32.67 21.32 -20.77
N GLU A 549 -32.43 21.69 -22.03
CA GLU A 549 -33.47 22.22 -22.93
C GLU A 549 -34.51 21.18 -23.37
N ILE A 550 -34.10 19.93 -23.55
CA ILE A 550 -34.99 18.82 -23.95
C ILE A 550 -35.82 18.34 -22.75
N GLY A 551 -35.40 18.65 -21.52
CA GLY A 551 -36.06 18.19 -20.30
C GLY A 551 -35.78 16.71 -19.98
N ILE A 552 -34.58 16.23 -20.33
CA ILE A 552 -34.10 14.87 -20.03
C ILE A 552 -32.75 14.95 -19.29
N SER A 553 -32.37 13.88 -18.59
CA SER A 553 -31.08 13.91 -17.89
C SER A 553 -29.91 13.92 -18.87
N HIS A 554 -28.82 14.61 -18.50
CA HIS A 554 -27.57 14.63 -19.27
C HIS A 554 -27.07 13.21 -19.60
N SER A 555 -27.18 12.28 -18.64
CA SER A 555 -26.80 10.89 -18.85
C SER A 555 -27.67 10.17 -19.88
N THR A 556 -28.97 10.49 -19.94
CA THR A 556 -29.90 9.92 -20.93
C THR A 556 -29.55 10.39 -22.33
N LEU A 557 -29.34 11.69 -22.52
CA LEU A 557 -28.98 12.23 -23.83
C LEU A 557 -27.58 11.76 -24.28
N SER A 558 -26.62 11.73 -23.36
CA SER A 558 -25.26 11.26 -23.65
C SER A 558 -25.23 9.78 -24.04
N ARG A 559 -25.95 8.91 -23.32
CA ARG A 559 -26.08 7.48 -23.66
C ARG A 559 -26.77 7.28 -25.00
N TYR A 560 -27.78 8.10 -25.32
CA TYR A 560 -28.48 8.07 -26.60
C TYR A 560 -27.54 8.41 -27.77
N ILE A 561 -26.80 9.52 -27.68
CA ILE A 561 -25.84 9.97 -28.70
C ILE A 561 -24.72 8.93 -28.92
N ASN A 562 -24.25 8.29 -27.84
CA ASN A 562 -23.16 7.32 -27.90
C ASN A 562 -23.61 5.89 -28.26
N LYS A 563 -24.89 5.69 -28.65
CA LYS A 563 -25.48 4.37 -28.97
C LYS A 563 -25.38 3.35 -27.82
N GLN A 564 -25.31 3.84 -26.58
CA GLN A 564 -25.18 3.03 -25.35
C GLN A 564 -26.53 2.77 -24.67
N THR A 565 -27.64 3.20 -25.28
CA THR A 565 -28.99 3.00 -24.75
C THR A 565 -29.51 1.60 -25.09
N LYS A 566 -29.66 0.72 -24.09
CA LYS A 566 -30.20 -0.65 -24.27
C LYS A 566 -31.73 -0.72 -24.37
N ARG A 567 -32.48 0.29 -23.91
CA ARG A 567 -33.94 0.42 -24.06
C ARG A 567 -34.35 1.87 -24.30
N GLN A 568 -35.14 2.11 -25.34
CA GLN A 568 -35.65 3.43 -25.71
C GLN A 568 -36.90 3.77 -24.88
N ASN A 569 -36.88 4.91 -24.19
CA ASN A 569 -38.05 5.43 -23.48
C ASN A 569 -38.84 6.30 -24.45
N LYS A 570 -40.04 5.85 -24.84
CA LYS A 570 -40.89 6.55 -25.80
C LYS A 570 -41.14 8.01 -25.43
N ASP A 571 -41.26 8.36 -24.14
CA ASP A 571 -41.46 9.76 -23.72
C ASP A 571 -40.24 10.63 -24.01
N ASN A 572 -39.03 10.10 -23.78
CA ASN A 572 -37.79 10.81 -24.08
C ASN A 572 -37.57 10.92 -25.60
N ASP A 573 -37.96 9.90 -26.37
CA ASP A 573 -37.90 9.93 -27.83
C ASP A 573 -38.83 11.00 -28.41
N HIS A 574 -40.05 11.15 -27.85
CA HIS A 574 -40.96 12.24 -28.24
C HIS A 574 -40.36 13.62 -27.91
N LYS A 575 -39.73 13.78 -26.73
CA LYS A 575 -39.07 15.04 -26.35
C LYS A 575 -37.88 15.38 -27.25
N MET A 576 -37.05 14.39 -27.58
CA MET A 576 -35.91 14.59 -28.49
C MET A 576 -36.37 14.89 -29.92
N THR A 577 -37.39 14.18 -30.42
CA THR A 577 -37.97 14.42 -31.75
C THR A 577 -38.62 15.80 -31.83
N HIS A 578 -39.39 16.18 -30.80
CA HIS A 578 -40.01 17.50 -30.71
C HIS A 578 -38.97 18.62 -30.64
N TRP A 579 -37.87 18.41 -29.89
CA TRP A 579 -36.77 19.38 -29.85
C TRP A 579 -36.05 19.50 -31.21
N LEU A 580 -35.84 18.38 -31.92
CA LEU A 580 -35.30 18.39 -33.28
C LEU A 580 -36.21 19.11 -34.28
N MET A 581 -37.54 18.98 -34.13
CA MET A 581 -38.52 19.71 -34.95
C MET A 581 -38.59 21.21 -34.62
N MET A 582 -38.52 21.57 -33.33
CA MET A 582 -38.54 22.98 -32.87
C MET A 582 -37.26 23.73 -33.22
N LYS A 583 -36.14 23.00 -33.32
CA LYS A 583 -34.83 23.55 -33.67
C LYS A 583 -34.44 23.25 -35.11
N SER A 584 -35.36 22.73 -35.93
CA SER A 584 -35.13 22.30 -37.32
C SER A 584 -34.71 23.48 -38.21
#